data_AF-A0AAU7IL21-F1
#
_entry.id   AF-A0AAU7IL21-F1
#
_cell.length_a   1.000
_cell.length_b   1.000
_cell.length_c   1.000
_cell.angle_alpha   90.00
_cell.angle_beta   90.00
_cell.angle_gamma   90.00
#
_symmetry.space_group_name_H-M   'P 1'
#
loop_
_entity.id
_entity.type
_entity.pdbx_description
1 polymer ?
#
loop_
_entity_poly.entity_id
_entity_poly.type
_entity_poly.pdbx_seq_one_letter_code
_entity_poly.pdbx_strand_id
1 'polypeptide(L)' 'MAKIIINIKDRPRGFEVGCQVVPDDGDSELVGEVARKVGSGIAGHVLMKVNEVVKKISRKFKEKKYVH' A
#
# COMPACT_ATOMS: atom_id res chain seq x y z
N MET A 1 21.77 -4.43 -2.74
CA MET A 1 20.77 -3.86 -1.82
C MET A 1 19.37 -4.01 -2.39
N ALA A 2 18.63 -5.01 -1.88
CA ALA A 2 17.23 -5.25 -2.23
C ALA A 2 16.34 -4.02 -1.94
N LYS A 3 15.42 -3.73 -2.85
CA LYS A 3 14.46 -2.63 -2.76
C LYS A 3 13.06 -3.18 -2.55
N ILE A 4 12.27 -2.48 -1.73
CA ILE A 4 10.84 -2.76 -1.54
C ILE A 4 10.07 -1.60 -2.16
N ILE A 5 9.21 -1.89 -3.14
CA ILE A 5 8.40 -0.92 -3.85
C ILE A 5 6.93 -1.17 -3.47
N ILE A 6 6.28 -0.14 -2.95
CA ILE A 6 4.83 -0.16 -2.68
C ILE A 6 4.12 0.65 -3.76
N ASN A 7 3.18 0.01 -4.45
CA ASN A 7 2.40 0.62 -5.51
C ASN A 7 0.97 0.83 -5.03
N ILE A 8 0.43 2.04 -5.20
CA ILE A 8 -0.98 2.33 -4.97
C ILE A 8 -1.59 2.68 -6.33
N LYS A 9 -2.61 1.94 -6.75
CA LYS A 9 -3.28 2.14 -8.03
C LYS A 9 -4.76 2.37 -7.82
N ASP A 10 -5.32 3.31 -8.57
CA ASP A 10 -6.75 3.53 -8.61
C ASP A 10 -7.44 2.36 -9.34
N ARG A 11 -8.61 1.95 -8.85
CA ARG A 11 -9.45 0.88 -9.39
C ARG A 11 -10.91 1.34 -9.35
N PRO A 12 -11.80 0.81 -10.23
CA PRO A 12 -13.19 1.26 -10.30
C PRO A 12 -14.00 1.21 -8.98
N ARG A 13 -13.55 0.43 -7.99
CA ARG A 13 -14.20 0.30 -6.67
C ARG A 13 -13.29 0.61 -5.49
N GLY A 14 -12.19 1.35 -5.70
CA GLY A 14 -11.27 1.73 -4.62
C GLY A 14 -9.82 1.75 -5.07
N PHE A 15 -8.92 1.35 -4.18
CA PHE A 15 -7.48 1.35 -4.46
C PHE A 15 -6.91 -0.05 -4.30
N GLU A 16 -5.95 -0.37 -5.15
CA GLU A 16 -5.10 -1.55 -5.01
C GLU A 16 -3.77 -1.14 -4.40
N VAL A 17 -3.31 -1.90 -3.41
CA VAL A 17 -1.97 -1.75 -2.84
C VAL A 17 -1.17 -3.01 -3.18
N GLY A 18 -0.11 -2.84 -3.96
CA GLY A 18 0.81 -3.91 -4.33
C GLY A 18 2.18 -3.72 -3.68
N CYS A 19 2.89 -4.83 -3.45
CA CYS A 19 4.28 -4.83 -2.98
C CYS A 19 5.15 -5.62 -3.94
N GLN A 20 6.27 -5.05 -4.34
CA GLN A 20 7.27 -5.68 -5.18
C GLN A 20 8.62 -5.60 -4.49
N VAL A 21 9.31 -6.73 -4.38
CA VAL A 21 10.71 -6.78 -3.97
C VAL A 21 11.56 -6.86 -5.23
N VAL A 22 12.50 -5.92 -5.36
CA VAL A 22 13.49 -5.91 -6.44
C VAL A 22 14.83 -6.30 -5.82
N PRO A 23 15.33 -7.52 -6.05
CA PRO A 23 16.64 -7.93 -5.58
C PRO A 23 17.74 -7.16 -6.33
N ASP A 24 18.92 -7.12 -5.74
CA ASP A 24 20.13 -6.56 -6.35
C ASP A 24 21.19 -7.64 -6.53
N ASP A 25 22.11 -7.41 -7.47
CA ASP A 25 23.19 -8.35 -7.77
C ASP A 25 24.14 -8.42 -6.57
N GLY A 26 24.22 -9.61 -5.96
CA GLY A 26 25.01 -9.86 -4.76
C GLY A 26 24.22 -9.89 -3.44
N ASP A 27 22.90 -9.68 -3.48
CA ASP A 27 22.07 -9.94 -2.30
C ASP A 27 22.04 -11.45 -1.97
N SER A 28 22.18 -11.78 -0.69
CA SER A 28 22.03 -13.17 -0.24
C SER A 28 20.56 -13.60 -0.21
N GLU A 29 20.33 -14.91 -0.18
CA GLU A 29 18.98 -15.47 -0.04
C GLU A 29 18.27 -14.93 1.22
N LEU A 30 19.01 -14.76 2.32
CA LEU A 30 18.52 -14.18 3.56
C LEU A 30 18.00 -12.75 3.37
N VAL A 31 18.72 -11.91 2.60
CA VAL A 31 18.26 -10.54 2.28
C VAL A 31 16.95 -10.59 1.50
N GLY A 32 16.83 -11.51 0.54
CA GLY A 32 15.60 -11.74 -0.20
C GLY A 32 14.42 -12.15 0.71
N GLU A 33 14.65 -13.05 1.67
CA GLU A 33 13.60 -13.47 2.60
C GLU A 33 13.17 -12.36 3.56
N VAL A 34 14.13 -11.61 4.12
CA VAL A 34 13.86 -10.45 4.97
C VAL A 34 13.05 -9.41 4.18
N ALA A 35 13.46 -9.07 2.96
CA ALA A 35 12.75 -8.10 2.12
C ALA A 35 11.31 -8.54 1.80
N ARG A 36 11.07 -9.82 1.55
CA ARG A 36 9.71 -10.37 1.33
C ARG A 36 8.82 -10.24 2.57
N LYS A 37 9.33 -10.61 3.74
CA LYS A 37 8.57 -10.52 5.01
C LYS A 37 8.26 -9.08 5.38
N VAL A 38 9.27 -8.21 5.32
CA VAL A 38 9.13 -6.78 5.61
C VAL A 38 8.18 -6.12 4.61
N GLY A 39 8.34 -6.38 3.31
CA GLY A 39 7.49 -5.83 2.26
C GLY A 39 6.02 -6.18 2.43
N SER A 40 5.72 -7.44 2.77
CA SER A 40 4.36 -7.90 3.03
C SER A 40 3.72 -7.17 4.23
N GLY A 41 4.47 -6.99 5.31
CA GLY A 41 4.00 -6.24 6.49
C GLY A 41 3.71 -4.77 6.17
N ILE A 42 4.61 -4.12 5.44
CA ILE A 42 4.43 -2.72 5.00
C ILE A 42 3.21 -2.60 4.10
N ALA A 43 3.03 -3.51 3.13
CA ALA A 43 1.89 -3.50 2.22
C ALA A 43 0.55 -3.56 2.96
N GLY A 44 0.43 -4.43 3.96
CA GLY A 44 -0.75 -4.53 4.80
C GLY A 44 -1.02 -3.24 5.58
N HIS A 45 0.02 -2.63 6.15
CA HIS A 45 -0.11 -1.36 6.85
C HIS A 45 -0.54 -0.22 5.91
N VAL A 46 0.04 -0.15 4.71
CA VAL A 46 -0.32 0.84 3.69
C VAL A 46 -1.77 0.65 3.25
N LEU A 47 -2.23 -0.59 3.02
CA LEU A 47 -3.63 -0.87 2.69
C LEU A 47 -4.60 -0.38 3.78
N MET A 48 -4.27 -0.63 5.05
CA MET A 48 -5.06 -0.10 6.18
C MET A 48 -5.13 1.44 6.10
N LYS A 49 -3.99 2.10 5.85
CA LYS A 49 -3.95 3.57 5.79
C LYS A 49 -4.73 4.15 4.62
N VAL A 50 -4.64 3.52 3.45
CA VAL A 50 -5.43 3.89 2.27
C VAL A 50 -6.92 3.80 2.59
N ASN A 51 -7.37 2.70 3.22
CA ASN A 51 -8.76 2.54 3.62
C ASN A 51 -9.24 3.63 4.59
N GLU A 52 -8.41 4.02 5.57
CA GLU A 52 -8.72 5.14 6.47
C GLU A 52 -8.91 6.46 5.70
N VAL A 53 -7.99 6.77 4.78
CA VAL A 53 -8.03 8.00 3.98
C VAL A 53 -9.27 8.02 3.09
N VAL A 54 -9.56 6.93 2.38
CA VAL A 54 -10.75 6.80 1.51
C VAL A 54 -12.04 6.98 2.30
N LYS A 55 -12.16 6.36 3.48
CA LYS A 55 -13.32 6.52 4.36
C LYS A 55 -13.50 7.97 4.81
N LYS A 56 -12.41 8.64 5.22
CA LYS A 56 -12.46 10.05 5.64
C LYS A 56 -12.88 10.97 4.49
N ILE A 57 -12.31 10.78 3.31
CA ILE A 57 -12.65 11.58 2.13
C ILE A 57 -14.12 11.36 1.73
N SER A 58 -14.55 10.09 1.62
CA SER A 58 -15.94 9.74 1.29
C SER A 58 -16.95 10.33 2.27
N ARG A 59 -16.64 10.33 3.57
CA ARG A 59 -17.49 10.94 4.60
C ARG A 59 -17.62 12.46 4.42
N LYS A 60 -16.51 13.16 4.17
CA LYS A 60 -16.53 14.61 3.89
C LYS A 60 -17.38 14.96 2.66
N PHE A 61 -17.33 14.14 1.60
CA PHE A 61 -18.18 14.33 0.42
C PHE A 61 -19.67 14.11 0.71
N LYS A 62 -20.03 13.11 1.52
CA LYS A 62 -21.40 12.90 1.96
C LYS A 62 -21.91 14.08 2.80
N GLU A 63 -21.16 14.47 3.83
CA GLU A 63 -21.56 15.57 4.73
C GLU A 63 -21.81 16.88 3.96
N LYS A 64 -20.96 17.24 2.99
CA LYS A 64 -21.19 18.42 2.13
C LYS A 64 -22.47 18.34 1.28
N LYS A 65 -22.98 17.15 0.99
CA LYS A 65 -24.19 16.94 0.17
C LYS A 65 -25.48 17.05 0.99
N TYR A 66 -25.40 16.96 2.32
CA TYR A 66 -26.53 17.02 3.24
C TYR A 66 -26.65 18.36 4.00
N VAL A 67 -25.81 19.35 3.69
CA VAL A 67 -25.99 20.73 4.17
C VAL A 67 -26.78 21.49 3.09
N HIS A 68 -28.10 21.31 3.10
CA HIS A 68 -29.07 22.14 2.39
C HIS A 68 -30.14 22.58 3.38
#